data_AF-A0A959F1X8-F1
#
_entry.id   AF-A0A959F1X8-F1
#
_cell.length_a   1.000
_cell.length_b   1.000
_cell.length_c   1.000
_cell.angle_alpha   90.00
_cell.angle_beta   90.00
_cell.angle_gamma   90.00
#
_symmetry.space_group_name_H-M   'P 1'
#
loop_
_entity.id
_entity.type
_entity.pdbx_description
1 polymer ?
#
loop_
_entity_poly.entity_id
_entity_poly.type
_entity_poly.pdbx_seq_one_letter_code
_entity_poly.pdbx_strand_id
1 'polypeptide(L)'
;DFSGYSDIAIGVARTLGFRLSKNFETPYLAGSFREFWQRWHISLSTWFRDYVYIPLGGSRVPPARWKANTLITFVVSGLWHGAAFTFILWGFLHGFALLAERRSGREARLPSWLLFLLVSLFWLPFRAEDLGQLGALAGQLGNPLAGWETCGHLLLEL
;
A
#
# COMPACT_ATOMS: atom_id res chain seq x y z
N ASP A 1 0.93 -6.53 13.00
CA ASP A 1 2.31 -6.82 13.45
C ASP A 1 3.19 -5.57 13.44
N PHE A 2 3.43 -4.95 12.28
CA PHE A 2 4.40 -3.86 12.11
C PHE A 2 4.06 -2.56 12.86
N SER A 3 2.77 -2.23 13.02
CA SER A 3 2.34 -1.14 13.89
C SER A 3 2.72 -1.36 15.36
N GLY A 4 2.56 -2.59 15.86
CA GLY A 4 2.93 -2.96 17.23
C GLY A 4 4.43 -2.83 17.47
N TYR A 5 5.26 -3.30 16.53
CA TYR A 5 6.72 -3.10 16.60
C TYR A 5 7.10 -1.60 16.60
N SER A 6 6.43 -0.80 15.77
CA SER A 6 6.65 0.65 15.72
C SER A 6 6.31 1.33 17.05
N ASP A 7 5.21 0.94 17.70
CA ASP A 7 4.78 1.48 18.99
C ASP A 7 5.75 1.10 20.12
N ILE A 8 6.26 -0.14 20.11
CA ILE A 8 7.31 -0.58 21.05
C ILE A 8 8.56 0.29 20.87
N ALA A 9 9.01 0.51 19.62
CA ALA A 9 10.17 1.35 19.35
C ALA A 9 9.99 2.80 19.83
N ILE A 10 8.79 3.37 19.63
CA ILE A 10 8.44 4.71 20.16
C ILE A 10 8.47 4.71 21.69
N GLY A 11 7.95 3.67 22.33
CA GLY A 11 7.98 3.50 23.79
C GLY A 11 9.40 3.49 24.34
N VAL A 12 10.28 2.66 23.77
CA VAL A 12 11.70 2.58 24.16
C VAL A 12 12.43 3.90 23.89
N ALA A 13 12.20 4.55 22.75
CA ALA A 13 12.84 5.83 22.47
C ALA A 13 12.45 6.90 23.50
N ARG A 14 11.19 6.92 23.95
CA ARG A 14 10.71 7.84 24.98
C ARG A 14 11.37 7.61 26.33
N THR A 15 11.64 6.36 26.73
CA THR A 15 12.37 6.09 27.99
C THR A 15 13.82 6.55 27.93
N LEU A 16 14.41 6.59 26.72
CA LEU A 16 15.76 7.10 26.46
C LEU A 16 15.81 8.63 26.23
N GLY A 17 14.69 9.35 26.35
CA GLY A 17 14.62 10.80 26.17
C GLY A 17 14.49 11.27 24.71
N PHE A 18 14.35 10.36 23.76
CA PHE A 18 14.13 10.68 22.34
C PHE A 18 12.64 10.71 21.99
N ARG A 19 12.27 11.57 21.03
CA ARG A 19 10.91 11.65 20.47
C ARG A 19 10.92 11.19 19.01
N LEU A 20 10.48 9.96 18.79
CA LEU A 20 10.24 9.44 17.43
C LEU A 20 8.86 9.82 16.92
N SER A 21 8.75 9.97 15.60
CA SER A 21 7.46 10.16 14.92
C SER A 21 6.63 8.87 14.93
N LYS A 22 5.31 9.01 14.91
CA LYS A 22 4.41 7.87 14.73
C LYS A 22 4.55 7.33 13.31
N ASN A 23 4.47 6.01 13.16
CA ASN A 23 4.53 5.38 11.85
C ASN A 23 3.14 5.02 11.30
N PHE A 24 2.13 4.88 12.16
CA PHE A 24 0.76 4.52 11.78
C PHE A 24 -0.26 5.37 12.53
N GLU A 25 -1.33 5.75 11.84
CA GLU A 25 -2.46 6.49 12.41
C GLU A 25 -3.77 6.00 11.81
N THR A 26 -4.33 4.90 12.34
CA THR A 26 -5.61 4.30 11.88
C THR A 26 -5.80 4.28 10.34
N PRO A 27 -4.84 3.75 9.56
CA PRO A 27 -4.82 3.89 8.10
C PRO A 27 -6.04 3.29 7.41
N TYR A 28 -6.58 2.18 7.93
CA TYR A 28 -7.76 1.52 7.36
C TYR A 28 -9.09 2.23 7.63
N LEU A 29 -9.08 3.30 8.43
CA LEU A 29 -10.23 4.21 8.57
C LEU A 29 -10.15 5.41 7.61
N ALA A 30 -9.15 5.46 6.74
CA ALA A 30 -9.09 6.49 5.71
C ALA A 30 -10.32 6.43 4.78
N GLY A 31 -10.77 7.59 4.32
CA GLY A 31 -11.81 7.73 3.30
C GLY A 31 -11.24 7.94 1.90
N SER A 32 -9.92 8.03 1.74
CA SER A 32 -9.26 8.35 0.47
C SER A 32 -7.88 7.69 0.35
N PHE A 33 -7.36 7.44 -0.85
CA PHE A 33 -6.02 6.85 -1.02
C PHE A 33 -4.94 7.81 -0.52
N ARG A 34 -5.12 9.12 -0.74
CA ARG A 34 -4.27 10.15 -0.16
C ARG A 34 -4.22 10.06 1.37
N GLU A 35 -5.38 10.00 2.02
CA GLU A 35 -5.50 9.92 3.47
C GLU A 35 -4.89 8.62 4.01
N PHE A 36 -5.07 7.50 3.30
CA PHE A 36 -4.42 6.23 3.62
C PHE A 36 -2.90 6.37 3.67
N TRP A 37 -2.28 6.94 2.63
CA TRP A 37 -0.82 7.11 2.57
C TRP A 37 -0.26 8.16 3.53
N GLN A 38 -1.09 9.10 4.00
CA GLN A 38 -0.74 10.02 5.08
C GLN A 38 -0.74 9.34 6.46
N ARG A 39 -1.39 8.18 6.57
CA ARG A 39 -1.58 7.43 7.83
C ARG A 39 -0.81 6.12 7.88
N TRP A 40 -0.33 5.63 6.73
CA TRP A 40 0.41 4.39 6.57
C TRP A 40 1.91 4.65 6.44
N HIS A 41 2.70 3.96 7.27
CA HIS A 41 4.17 4.00 7.29
C HIS A 41 4.74 5.42 7.15
N ILE A 42 4.21 6.34 7.96
CA ILE A 42 4.38 7.80 7.87
C ILE A 42 5.85 8.20 7.73
N SER A 43 6.76 7.55 8.47
CA SER A 43 8.20 7.87 8.42
C SER A 43 8.82 7.59 7.03
N LEU A 44 8.50 6.45 6.42
CA LEU A 44 8.98 6.05 5.09
C LEU A 44 8.29 6.85 3.99
N SER A 45 6.98 7.05 4.09
CA SER A 45 6.22 7.90 3.18
C SER A 45 6.80 9.33 3.15
N THR A 46 7.19 9.85 4.32
CA THR A 46 7.89 11.14 4.46
C THR A 46 9.27 11.11 3.82
N TRP A 47 10.06 10.04 4.03
CA TRP A 47 11.37 9.89 3.43
C TRP A 47 11.30 9.88 1.89
N PHE A 48 10.42 9.07 1.30
CA PHE A 48 10.23 9.06 -0.16
C PHE A 48 9.76 10.40 -0.70
N ARG A 49 8.88 11.09 0.02
CA ARG A 49 8.46 12.44 -0.34
C ARG A 49 9.66 13.39 -0.40
N ASP A 50 10.47 13.41 0.64
CA ASP A 50 11.51 14.42 0.83
C ASP A 50 12.78 14.12 0.01
N TYR A 51 13.09 12.85 -0.23
CA TYR A 51 14.32 12.42 -0.89
C TYR A 51 14.14 11.87 -2.32
N VAL A 52 12.90 11.61 -2.76
CA VAL A 52 12.63 11.16 -4.14
C VAL A 52 11.67 12.13 -4.83
N TYR A 53 10.48 12.33 -4.28
CA TYR A 53 9.44 13.10 -4.96
C TYR A 53 9.77 14.61 -5.09
N ILE A 54 10.20 15.25 -4.00
CA ILE A 54 10.55 16.69 -4.00
C ILE A 54 11.77 16.97 -4.91
N PRO A 55 12.87 16.19 -4.85
CA PRO A 55 14.01 16.36 -5.76
C PRO A 55 13.64 16.22 -7.25
N LEU A 56 12.64 15.40 -7.60
CA LEU A 56 12.12 15.30 -8.97
C LEU A 56 11.28 16.53 -9.41
N GLY A 57 11.10 17.54 -8.55
CA GLY A 57 10.33 18.76 -8.79
C GLY A 57 8.95 18.78 -8.09
N GLY A 58 8.60 17.69 -7.40
CA GLY A 58 7.39 17.57 -6.60
C GLY A 58 6.11 17.96 -7.35
N SER A 59 5.27 18.78 -6.72
CA SER A 59 3.99 19.25 -7.30
C SER A 59 4.12 20.56 -8.10
N ARG A 60 5.33 21.11 -8.30
CA ARG A 60 5.55 22.42 -8.94
C ARG A 60 5.89 22.32 -10.44
N VAL A 61 5.76 21.13 -11.02
CA VAL A 61 6.06 20.82 -12.43
C VAL A 61 4.77 20.65 -13.25
N PRO A 62 4.84 20.69 -14.60
CA PRO A 62 3.66 20.47 -15.45
C PRO A 62 2.95 19.13 -15.14
N PRO A 63 1.62 19.04 -15.40
CA PRO A 63 0.82 17.88 -14.99
C PRO A 63 1.37 16.52 -15.44
N ALA A 64 1.96 16.42 -16.64
CA ALA A 64 2.57 15.19 -17.12
C ALA A 64 3.79 14.76 -16.28
N ARG A 65 4.69 15.71 -15.97
CA ARG A 65 5.86 15.45 -15.11
C ARG A 65 5.44 15.14 -13.68
N TRP A 66 4.43 15.83 -13.16
CA TRP A 66 3.90 15.56 -11.83
C TRP A 66 3.37 14.12 -11.69
N LYS A 67 2.62 13.65 -12.69
CA LYS A 67 2.13 12.25 -12.76
C LYS A 67 3.30 11.26 -12.79
N ALA A 68 4.29 11.51 -13.65
CA ALA A 68 5.48 10.67 -13.73
C ALA A 68 6.24 10.63 -12.41
N ASN A 69 6.50 11.77 -11.76
CA ASN A 69 7.18 11.84 -10.47
C ASN A 69 6.45 11.04 -9.38
N THR A 70 5.12 11.11 -9.36
CA THR A 70 4.29 10.34 -8.41
C THR A 70 4.45 8.84 -8.67
N LEU A 71 4.30 8.39 -9.92
CA LEU A 71 4.48 6.97 -10.27
C LEU A 71 5.89 6.47 -10.00
N ILE A 72 6.91 7.25 -10.36
CA ILE A 72 8.32 6.92 -10.08
C ILE A 72 8.54 6.75 -8.58
N THR A 73 8.02 7.68 -7.76
CA THR A 73 8.19 7.60 -6.30
C THR A 73 7.59 6.31 -5.74
N PHE A 74 6.40 5.90 -6.20
CA PHE A 74 5.76 4.67 -5.77
C PHE A 74 6.42 3.39 -6.32
N VAL A 75 6.92 3.42 -7.55
CA VAL A 75 7.66 2.28 -8.10
C VAL A 75 8.99 2.11 -7.37
N VAL A 76 9.70 3.20 -7.08
CA VAL A 76 10.94 3.19 -6.30
C VAL A 76 10.65 2.72 -4.86
N SER A 77 9.50 3.09 -4.27
CA SER A 77 9.12 2.55 -2.95
C SER A 77 8.82 1.06 -3.01
N GLY A 78 8.21 0.55 -4.09
CA GLY A 78 8.09 -0.88 -4.32
C GLY A 78 9.45 -1.57 -4.41
N LEU A 79 10.36 -1.04 -5.23
CA LEU A 79 11.70 -1.57 -5.40
C LEU A 79 12.52 -1.58 -4.10
N TRP A 80 12.26 -0.64 -3.18
CA TRP A 80 12.88 -0.64 -1.85
C TRP A 80 12.49 -1.86 -1.00
N HIS A 81 11.32 -2.46 -1.25
CA HIS A 81 10.87 -3.67 -0.55
C HIS A 81 11.37 -4.96 -1.20
N GLY A 82 11.69 -4.96 -2.50
CA GLY A 82 12.29 -6.11 -3.18
C GLY A 82 12.39 -5.95 -4.70
N ALA A 83 13.16 -6.85 -5.33
CA ALA A 83 13.45 -6.79 -6.77
C ALA A 83 12.45 -7.54 -7.67
N ALA A 84 11.48 -8.26 -7.09
CA ALA A 84 10.46 -8.97 -7.85
C ALA A 84 9.51 -8.01 -8.58
N PHE A 85 9.02 -8.42 -9.76
CA PHE A 85 8.06 -7.61 -10.54
C PHE A 85 6.76 -7.33 -9.78
N THR A 86 6.40 -8.17 -8.82
CA THR A 86 5.24 -8.00 -7.95
C THR A 86 5.32 -6.71 -7.11
N PHE A 87 6.50 -6.29 -6.67
CA PHE A 87 6.70 -5.02 -5.97
C PHE A 87 6.57 -3.80 -6.88
N ILE A 88 7.01 -3.92 -8.14
CA ILE A 88 6.82 -2.87 -9.16
C ILE A 88 5.33 -2.70 -9.44
N LEU A 89 4.61 -3.81 -9.62
CA LEU A 89 3.17 -3.82 -9.83
C LEU A 89 2.43 -3.20 -8.63
N TRP A 90 2.80 -3.57 -7.40
CA TRP A 90 2.26 -2.98 -6.18
C TRP A 90 2.43 -1.46 -6.14
N GLY A 91 3.63 -0.97 -6.44
CA GLY A 91 3.94 0.47 -6.48
C GLY A 91 3.13 1.17 -7.57
N PHE A 92 3.07 0.58 -8.76
CA PHE A 92 2.29 1.11 -9.87
C PHE A 92 0.80 1.23 -9.53
N LEU A 93 0.17 0.20 -8.93
CA LEU A 93 -1.24 0.22 -8.56
C LEU A 93 -1.56 1.35 -7.57
N HIS A 94 -0.76 1.50 -6.51
CA HIS A 94 -0.96 2.57 -5.52
C HIS A 94 -0.71 3.96 -6.09
N GLY A 95 0.36 4.13 -6.88
CA GLY A 95 0.64 5.39 -7.55
C GLY A 95 -0.46 5.77 -8.53
N PHE A 96 -0.96 4.80 -9.31
CA PHE A 96 -2.06 5.02 -10.24
C PHE A 96 -3.35 5.40 -9.52
N ALA A 97 -3.72 4.73 -8.43
CA ALA A 97 -4.90 5.08 -7.64
C ALA A 97 -4.84 6.51 -7.09
N LEU A 98 -3.67 6.95 -6.61
CA LEU A 98 -3.49 8.33 -6.15
C LEU A 98 -3.62 9.34 -7.29
N LEU A 99 -3.14 9.01 -8.49
CA LEU A 99 -3.32 9.85 -9.69
C LEU A 99 -4.76 9.91 -10.16
N ALA A 100 -5.47 8.77 -10.15
CA ALA A 100 -6.87 8.66 -10.52
C ALA A 100 -7.73 9.48 -9.56
N GLU A 101 -7.46 9.38 -8.26
CA GLU A 101 -8.10 10.19 -7.22
C GLU A 101 -7.92 11.68 -7.48
N ARG A 102 -6.69 12.12 -7.77
CA ARG A 102 -6.38 13.54 -7.97
C ARG A 102 -6.92 14.12 -9.28
N ARG A 103 -7.19 13.29 -10.29
CA ARG A 103 -7.76 13.74 -11.58
C ARG A 103 -9.19 14.27 -11.44
N SER A 104 -9.95 13.80 -10.45
CA SER A 104 -11.32 14.26 -10.20
C SER A 104 -11.39 15.70 -9.64
N GLY A 105 -10.23 16.28 -9.26
CA GLY A 105 -10.14 17.62 -8.65
C GLY A 105 -10.72 17.70 -7.23
N ARG A 106 -11.26 16.59 -6.71
CA ARG A 106 -11.80 16.44 -5.35
C ARG A 106 -11.22 15.18 -4.73
N GLU A 107 -10.97 15.21 -3.44
CA GLU A 107 -10.61 14.00 -2.71
C GLU A 107 -11.77 13.00 -2.82
N ALA A 108 -11.52 11.85 -3.46
CA ALA A 108 -12.57 10.87 -3.72
C ALA A 108 -12.87 10.15 -2.40
N ARG A 109 -13.85 10.66 -1.67
CA ARG A 109 -14.25 10.08 -0.39
C ARG A 109 -15.09 8.83 -0.61
N LEU A 110 -14.47 7.69 -0.37
CA LEU A 110 -15.11 6.39 -0.31
C LEU A 110 -15.45 6.07 1.15
N PRO A 111 -16.48 5.27 1.42
CA PRO A 111 -16.66 4.72 2.75
C PRO A 111 -15.44 3.85 3.10
N SER A 112 -14.93 3.94 4.33
CA SER A 112 -13.64 3.36 4.72
C SER A 112 -13.57 1.84 4.50
N TRP A 113 -14.69 1.11 4.60
CA TRP A 113 -14.72 -0.32 4.30
C TRP A 113 -14.40 -0.62 2.83
N LEU A 114 -14.85 0.23 1.91
CA LEU A 114 -14.58 0.05 0.47
C LEU A 114 -13.12 0.37 0.17
N LEU A 115 -12.60 1.46 0.74
CA LEU A 115 -11.17 1.78 0.61
C LEU A 115 -10.30 0.68 1.22
N PHE A 116 -10.68 0.16 2.39
CA PHE A 116 -10.03 -0.98 3.02
C PHE A 116 -9.97 -2.19 2.10
N LEU A 117 -11.08 -2.55 1.43
CA LEU A 117 -11.10 -3.66 0.47
C LEU A 117 -10.18 -3.39 -0.73
N LEU A 118 -10.23 -2.18 -1.31
CA LEU A 118 -9.39 -1.81 -2.44
C LEU A 118 -7.90 -1.86 -2.09
N VAL A 119 -7.52 -1.28 -0.95
CA VAL A 119 -6.15 -1.32 -0.43
C VAL A 119 -5.73 -2.76 -0.14
N SER A 120 -6.61 -3.58 0.44
CA SER A 120 -6.34 -5.00 0.69
C SER A 120 -6.08 -5.78 -0.60
N LEU A 121 -6.83 -5.50 -1.67
CA LEU A 121 -6.56 -6.08 -2.99
C LEU A 121 -5.20 -5.64 -3.53
N PHE A 122 -4.82 -4.38 -3.31
CA PHE A 122 -3.53 -3.88 -3.75
C PHE A 122 -2.35 -4.44 -2.94
N TRP A 123 -2.57 -5.00 -1.76
CA TRP A 123 -1.55 -5.75 -1.02
C TRP A 123 -1.28 -7.15 -1.59
N LEU A 124 -2.13 -7.68 -2.48
CA LEU A 124 -1.93 -9.02 -3.05
C LEU A 124 -0.60 -9.17 -3.81
N PRO A 125 -0.22 -8.26 -4.73
CA PRO A 125 1.11 -8.32 -5.35
C PRO A 125 2.23 -8.21 -4.30
N PHE A 126 2.07 -7.39 -3.26
CA PHE A 126 3.10 -7.27 -2.22
C PHE A 126 3.31 -8.57 -1.44
N ARG A 127 2.25 -9.37 -1.28
CA ARG A 127 2.31 -10.67 -0.62
C ARG A 127 2.81 -11.79 -1.53
N ALA A 128 2.63 -11.66 -2.84
CA ALA A 128 3.01 -12.68 -3.81
C ALA A 128 4.53 -12.70 -4.04
N GLU A 129 5.12 -13.88 -3.94
CA GLU A 129 6.55 -14.14 -4.18
C GLU A 129 6.91 -14.01 -5.68
N ASP A 130 5.96 -14.36 -6.55
CA ASP A 130 6.08 -14.25 -8.00
C ASP A 130 4.72 -14.02 -8.69
N LEU A 131 4.75 -13.86 -10.02
CA LEU A 131 3.54 -13.60 -10.81
C LEU A 131 2.63 -14.82 -10.96
N GLY A 132 3.17 -16.04 -10.87
CA GLY A 132 2.39 -17.27 -10.86
C GLY A 132 1.55 -17.38 -9.59
N GLN A 133 2.16 -17.15 -8.43
CA GLN A 133 1.45 -17.13 -7.15
C GLN A 133 0.40 -16.00 -7.10
N LEU A 134 0.73 -14.81 -7.64
CA LEU A 134 -0.25 -13.73 -7.77
C LEU A 134 -1.46 -14.15 -8.61
N GLY A 135 -1.23 -14.81 -9.75
CA GLY A 135 -2.30 -15.34 -10.61
C GLY A 135 -3.17 -16.38 -9.89
N ALA A 136 -2.55 -17.28 -9.13
CA ALA A 136 -3.28 -18.28 -8.34
C ALA A 136 -4.17 -17.61 -7.26
N LEU A 137 -3.63 -16.63 -6.52
CA LEU A 137 -4.38 -15.87 -5.53
C LEU A 137 -5.54 -15.09 -6.17
N ALA A 138 -5.31 -14.46 -7.32
CA ALA A 138 -6.36 -13.76 -8.07
C ALA A 138 -7.45 -14.72 -8.58
N GLY A 139 -7.07 -15.93 -9.01
CA GLY A 139 -8.01 -16.98 -9.42
C GLY A 139 -8.93 -17.44 -8.28
N GLN A 140 -8.39 -17.59 -7.07
CA GLN A 140 -9.17 -17.95 -5.88
C GLN A 140 -10.18 -16.87 -5.48
N LEU A 141 -9.88 -15.59 -5.73
CA LEU A 141 -10.86 -14.51 -5.53
C LEU A 141 -12.01 -14.55 -6.54
N GLY A 142 -11.76 -15.04 -7.76
CA GLY A 142 -12.78 -15.22 -8.79
C GLY A 142 -13.64 -16.47 -8.59
N ASN A 143 -13.15 -17.46 -7.86
CA ASN A 143 -13.91 -18.64 -7.46
C ASN A 143 -13.67 -18.97 -5.97
N PRO A 144 -14.28 -18.20 -5.06
CA PRO A 144 -14.06 -18.36 -3.63
C PRO A 144 -14.57 -19.71 -3.10
N LEU A 145 -15.50 -20.36 -3.82
CA LEU A 145 -16.09 -21.65 -3.45
C LEU A 145 -15.26 -22.86 -3.87
N ALA A 146 -14.36 -22.73 -4.86
CA ALA A 146 -13.50 -23.84 -5.29
C ALA A 146 -12.63 -24.40 -4.15
N GLY A 147 -12.16 -23.54 -3.24
CA GLY A 147 -11.42 -23.97 -2.05
C GLY A 147 -12.29 -24.72 -1.02
N TRP A 148 -13.59 -24.45 -0.98
CA TRP A 148 -14.53 -25.15 -0.11
C TRP A 148 -14.89 -26.52 -0.67
N GLU A 149 -14.98 -26.68 -1.99
CA GLU A 149 -15.19 -27.99 -2.63
C GLU A 149 -14.03 -28.95 -2.34
N THR A 150 -12.78 -28.45 -2.34
CA THR A 150 -11.60 -29.28 -2.00
C THR A 150 -11.60 -29.74 -0.55
N CYS A 151 -12.00 -28.87 0.39
CA CYS A 151 -12.15 -29.24 1.81
C CYS A 151 -13.37 -30.13 2.07
N GLY A 152 -14.46 -29.94 1.32
CA GLY A 152 -15.67 -30.75 1.43
C GLY A 152 -15.42 -32.20 1.05
N HIS A 153 -14.59 -32.46 0.03
CA HIS A 153 -14.19 -33.81 -0.34
C HIS A 153 -13.32 -34.49 0.72
N LEU A 154 -12.41 -33.76 1.38
CA LEU A 154 -11.56 -34.30 2.47
C LEU A 154 -12.34 -34.61 3.75
N LEU A 155 -13.44 -33.90 4.03
CA LEU A 155 -14.30 -34.14 5.19
C LEU A 155 -15.29 -35.28 4.99
N LEU A 156 -15.58 -35.67 3.75
CA LEU A 156 -16.46 -36.80 3.41
C LEU A 156 -15.70 -38.13 3.29
N GLU A 157 -14.36 -38.11 3.30
CA GLU A 157 -13.49 -39.29 3.35
C GLU A 157 -12.96 -39.62 4.76
N LEU A 158 -13.52 -38.98 5.81
CA LEU A 158 -13.33 -39.32 7.24
C LEU A 158 -14.63 -39.89 7.82
#